data_AF-A0A1V4S1Y5-F1
#
_entry.id   AF-A0A1V4S1Y5-F1
#
_cell.length_a   1.000
_cell.length_b   1.000
_cell.length_c   1.000
_cell.angle_alpha   90.00
_cell.angle_beta   90.00
_cell.angle_gamma   90.00
#
_symmetry.space_group_name_H-M   'P 1'
#
loop_
_entity.id
_entity.type
_entity.pdbx_description
1 polymer ?
#
loop_
_entity_poly.entity_id
_entity_poly.type
_entity_poly.pdbx_seq_one_letter_code
_entity_poly.pdbx_strand_id
1 'polypeptide(L)'
;MNEIRWSKTEKKKAKEAFEKAYERECAELARKIRAKVKELSGPDDIWRLHDFLTERRRELDEKYDYRYSALIFVFARLIKEGWLSLEELDGVGEDKTSKIAALLDFAAETMEESDDKLPKDRFTDPILGRLTPLEYDEGWQVEIEKEGETIRFEIAGDSHPSEALLAHTRDLLKGYSKFKATVHEFLDREKRKFPSRLAQEIDSLGIEAVCLGWSDRPDHGTIYFAGRESPRVWHCDCIGGKPQDLGFDR
;
A
#
# COMPACT_ATOMS: atom_id res chain seq x y z
N MET A 1 -18.05 -30.37 -0.82
CA MET A 1 -17.01 -29.84 -1.72
C MET A 1 -16.07 -30.99 -2.08
N ASN A 2 -15.93 -31.31 -3.36
CA ASN A 2 -15.03 -32.39 -3.82
C ASN A 2 -13.57 -32.04 -3.50
N GLU A 3 -12.90 -32.91 -2.77
CA GLU A 3 -11.47 -32.84 -2.50
C GLU A 3 -10.70 -32.94 -3.82
N ILE A 4 -9.96 -31.90 -4.19
CA ILE A 4 -9.20 -31.86 -5.45
C ILE A 4 -8.06 -32.87 -5.36
N ARG A 5 -8.13 -33.92 -6.18
CA ARG A 5 -7.09 -34.95 -6.25
C ARG A 5 -6.10 -34.61 -7.36
N TRP A 6 -4.82 -34.73 -7.01
CA TRP A 6 -3.70 -34.49 -7.90
C TRP A 6 -2.97 -35.81 -8.18
N SER A 7 -2.96 -36.24 -9.43
CA SER A 7 -2.17 -37.38 -9.91
C SER A 7 -0.69 -37.05 -9.96
N LYS A 8 0.17 -38.07 -10.10
CA LYS A 8 1.62 -37.86 -10.19
C LYS A 8 2.02 -37.00 -11.39
N THR A 9 1.37 -37.18 -12.53
CA THR A 9 1.65 -36.42 -13.75
C THR A 9 1.24 -34.97 -13.61
N GLU A 10 0.05 -34.71 -13.07
CA GLU A 10 -0.45 -33.34 -12.85
C GLU A 10 0.41 -32.60 -11.82
N LYS A 11 0.84 -33.26 -10.73
CA LYS A 11 1.75 -32.66 -9.74
C LYS A 11 3.07 -32.23 -10.37
N LYS A 12 3.62 -33.04 -11.29
CA LYS A 12 4.85 -32.71 -12.00
C LYS A 12 4.64 -31.48 -12.89
N LYS A 13 3.55 -31.46 -13.66
CA LYS A 13 3.21 -30.33 -14.54
C LYS A 13 2.94 -29.04 -13.78
N ALA A 14 2.20 -29.12 -12.68
CA ALA A 14 1.97 -27.98 -11.81
C ALA A 14 3.27 -27.45 -11.21
N LYS A 15 4.18 -28.34 -10.79
CA LYS A 15 5.48 -27.93 -10.28
C LYS A 15 6.29 -27.16 -11.34
N GLU A 16 6.37 -27.71 -12.55
CA GLU A 16 7.06 -27.08 -13.68
C GLU A 16 6.51 -25.67 -13.97
N ALA A 17 5.18 -25.52 -14.03
CA ALA A 17 4.53 -24.23 -14.27
C ALA A 17 4.76 -23.23 -13.13
N PHE A 18 4.66 -23.69 -11.88
CA PHE A 18 4.87 -22.87 -10.69
C PHE A 18 6.31 -22.34 -10.60
N GLU A 19 7.30 -23.22 -10.76
CA GLU A 19 8.72 -22.85 -10.73
C GLU A 19 9.04 -21.87 -11.87
N LYS A 20 8.50 -22.10 -13.07
CA LYS A 20 8.69 -21.20 -14.21
C LYS A 20 8.14 -19.79 -13.96
N ALA A 21 6.95 -19.69 -13.35
CA ALA A 21 6.36 -18.40 -12.99
C ALA A 21 7.22 -17.68 -11.94
N TYR A 22 7.65 -18.40 -10.90
CA TYR A 22 8.53 -17.87 -9.86
C TYR A 22 9.85 -17.35 -10.42
N GLU A 23 10.50 -18.12 -11.29
CA GLU A 23 11.75 -17.72 -11.93
C GLU A 23 11.60 -16.44 -12.78
N ARG A 24 10.49 -16.31 -13.52
CA ARG A 24 10.19 -15.11 -14.31
C ARG A 24 10.01 -13.89 -13.43
N GLU A 25 9.22 -14.01 -12.38
CA GLU A 25 8.98 -12.90 -11.44
C GLU A 25 10.26 -12.51 -10.71
N CYS A 26 11.04 -13.47 -10.23
CA CYS A 26 12.34 -13.21 -9.63
C CYS A 26 13.33 -12.55 -10.60
N ALA A 27 13.33 -12.94 -11.88
CA ALA A 27 14.19 -12.32 -12.89
C ALA A 27 13.82 -10.85 -13.13
N GLU A 28 12.54 -10.55 -13.20
CA GLU A 28 12.02 -9.18 -13.34
C GLU A 28 12.28 -8.35 -12.08
N LEU A 29 12.07 -8.92 -10.90
CA LEU A 29 12.42 -8.30 -9.62
C LEU A 29 13.91 -7.98 -9.57
N ALA A 30 14.78 -8.92 -9.95
CA ALA A 30 16.22 -8.69 -10.00
C ALA A 30 16.60 -7.57 -10.98
N ARG A 31 15.87 -7.43 -12.10
CA ARG A 31 16.05 -6.31 -13.04
C ARG A 31 15.68 -4.98 -12.39
N LYS A 32 14.55 -4.91 -11.68
CA LYS A 32 14.09 -3.72 -10.95
C LYS A 32 15.07 -3.33 -9.84
N ILE A 33 15.55 -4.30 -9.06
CA ILE A 33 16.56 -4.07 -8.01
C ILE A 33 17.83 -3.48 -8.64
N ARG A 34 18.34 -4.07 -9.73
CA ARG A 34 19.53 -3.54 -10.42
C ARG A 34 19.33 -2.11 -10.95
N ALA A 35 18.12 -1.74 -11.37
CA ALA A 35 17.82 -0.38 -11.79
C ALA A 35 17.85 0.57 -10.59
N LYS A 36 17.13 0.25 -9.51
CA LYS A 36 17.11 1.04 -8.27
C LYS A 36 18.50 1.23 -7.65
N VAL A 37 19.32 0.17 -7.66
CA VAL A 37 20.72 0.23 -7.16
C VAL A 37 21.56 1.24 -7.95
N LYS A 38 21.31 1.43 -9.25
CA LYS A 38 22.05 2.41 -10.06
C LYS A 38 21.65 3.86 -9.78
N GLU A 39 20.47 4.06 -9.20
CA GLU A 39 19.90 5.39 -8.91
C GLU A 39 20.24 5.85 -7.49
N LEU A 40 20.91 5.02 -6.68
CA LEU A 40 21.31 5.37 -5.32
C LEU A 40 22.27 6.57 -5.33
N SER A 41 21.89 7.64 -4.64
CA SER A 41 22.63 8.89 -4.58
C SER A 41 23.02 9.29 -3.15
N GLY A 42 22.34 8.74 -2.14
CA GLY A 42 22.62 8.99 -0.74
C GLY A 42 22.17 7.86 0.19
N PRO A 43 22.44 8.01 1.51
CA PRO A 43 22.10 7.03 2.53
C PRO A 43 20.59 6.69 2.59
N ASP A 44 19.71 7.67 2.38
CA ASP A 44 18.25 7.46 2.44
C ASP A 44 17.75 6.50 1.35
N ASP A 45 18.40 6.52 0.18
CA ASP A 45 18.06 5.61 -0.91
C ASP A 45 18.37 4.15 -0.56
N ILE A 46 19.31 3.90 0.37
CA ILE A 46 19.62 2.56 0.88
C ILE A 46 18.45 2.03 1.71
N TRP A 47 17.85 2.86 2.56
CA TRP A 47 16.69 2.48 3.39
C TRP A 47 15.44 2.29 2.53
N ARG A 48 15.21 3.18 1.56
CA ARG A 48 14.14 3.00 0.57
C ARG A 48 14.28 1.70 -0.22
N LEU A 49 15.51 1.33 -0.59
CA LEU A 49 15.77 0.04 -1.24
C LEU A 49 15.52 -1.13 -0.28
N HIS A 50 15.90 -1.01 0.99
CA HIS A 50 15.61 -2.02 2.01
C HIS A 50 14.11 -2.26 2.18
N ASP A 51 13.31 -1.20 2.26
CA ASP A 51 11.86 -1.30 2.46
C ASP A 51 11.19 -1.91 1.24
N PHE A 52 11.58 -1.47 0.04
CA PHE A 52 11.18 -2.10 -1.21
C PHE A 52 11.47 -3.61 -1.21
N LEU A 53 12.69 -4.02 -0.85
CA LEU A 53 13.07 -5.44 -0.80
C LEU A 53 12.27 -6.22 0.24
N THR A 54 12.00 -5.62 1.39
CA THR A 54 11.22 -6.22 2.47
C THR A 54 9.79 -6.48 2.01
N GLU A 55 9.18 -5.52 1.33
CA GLU A 55 7.83 -5.65 0.80
C GLU A 55 7.77 -6.71 -0.31
N ARG A 56 8.69 -6.66 -1.29
CA ARG A 56 8.74 -7.67 -2.36
C ARG A 56 8.95 -9.08 -1.82
N ARG A 57 9.74 -9.24 -0.75
CA ARG A 57 9.91 -10.55 -0.09
C ARG A 57 8.59 -11.04 0.50
N ARG A 58 7.86 -10.19 1.24
CA ARG A 58 6.56 -10.55 1.82
C ARG A 58 5.56 -10.93 0.73
N GLU A 59 5.46 -10.13 -0.33
CA GLU A 59 4.59 -10.43 -1.47
C GLU A 59 4.90 -11.80 -2.10
N LEU A 60 6.18 -12.12 -2.32
CA LEU A 60 6.57 -13.42 -2.87
C LEU A 60 6.28 -14.58 -1.91
N ASP A 61 6.58 -14.41 -0.62
CA ASP A 61 6.32 -15.42 0.42
C ASP A 61 4.83 -15.74 0.53
N GLU A 62 3.96 -14.74 0.42
CA GLU A 62 2.51 -14.91 0.45
C GLU A 62 1.93 -15.46 -0.86
N LYS A 63 2.48 -15.04 -2.01
CA LYS A 63 1.97 -15.42 -3.33
C LYS A 63 2.30 -16.87 -3.68
N TYR A 64 3.52 -17.32 -3.40
CA TYR A 64 4.03 -18.62 -3.83
C TYR A 64 3.80 -19.72 -2.79
N ASP A 65 2.53 -19.95 -2.42
CA ASP A 65 2.12 -21.06 -1.57
C ASP A 65 1.93 -22.36 -2.38
N TYR A 66 2.91 -23.27 -2.30
CA TYR A 66 2.88 -24.52 -3.05
C TYR A 66 1.99 -25.63 -2.42
N ARG A 67 1.12 -25.32 -1.45
CA ARG A 67 0.16 -26.31 -0.95
C ARG A 67 -0.89 -26.62 -2.03
N TYR A 68 -1.07 -27.90 -2.34
CA TYR A 68 -2.04 -28.36 -3.36
C TYR A 68 -3.49 -27.88 -3.15
N SER A 69 -3.86 -27.56 -1.91
CA SER A 69 -5.17 -26.97 -1.57
C SER A 69 -5.30 -25.49 -1.98
N ALA A 70 -4.18 -24.77 -2.06
CA ALA A 70 -4.12 -23.36 -2.47
C ALA A 70 -3.76 -23.19 -3.96
N LEU A 71 -3.15 -24.21 -4.57
CA LEU A 71 -2.46 -24.11 -5.86
C LEU A 71 -3.36 -23.66 -7.03
N ILE A 72 -4.66 -23.97 -7.00
CA ILE A 72 -5.62 -23.45 -7.99
C ILE A 72 -5.72 -21.92 -7.92
N PHE A 73 -5.86 -21.36 -6.71
CA PHE A 73 -5.93 -19.91 -6.51
C PHE A 73 -4.60 -19.22 -6.84
N VAL A 74 -3.49 -19.87 -6.48
CA VAL A 74 -2.16 -19.37 -6.83
C VAL A 74 -1.99 -19.29 -8.34
N PHE A 75 -2.34 -20.34 -9.10
CA PHE A 75 -2.25 -20.27 -10.56
C PHE A 75 -3.17 -19.22 -11.18
N ALA A 76 -4.40 -19.07 -10.69
CA ALA A 76 -5.28 -18.00 -11.14
C ALA A 76 -4.65 -16.61 -10.92
N ARG A 77 -4.07 -16.37 -9.73
CA ARG A 77 -3.34 -15.13 -9.43
C ARG A 77 -2.13 -14.93 -10.34
N LEU A 78 -1.32 -15.95 -10.54
CA LEU A 78 -0.13 -15.88 -11.41
C LEU A 78 -0.48 -15.61 -12.88
N ILE A 79 -1.62 -16.13 -13.36
CA ILE A 79 -2.12 -15.83 -14.71
C ILE A 79 -2.64 -14.39 -14.78
N LYS A 80 -3.44 -13.96 -13.78
CA LYS A 80 -3.94 -12.59 -13.70
C LYS A 80 -2.82 -11.55 -13.69
N GLU A 81 -1.72 -11.85 -12.99
CA GLU A 81 -0.55 -10.97 -12.91
C GLU A 81 0.44 -11.13 -14.08
N GLY A 82 0.16 -12.04 -15.02
CA GLY A 82 0.96 -12.21 -16.25
C GLY A 82 2.27 -13.00 -16.08
N TRP A 83 2.48 -13.67 -14.95
CA TRP A 83 3.65 -14.53 -14.71
C TRP A 83 3.52 -15.91 -15.35
N LEU A 84 2.28 -16.33 -15.60
CA LEU A 84 1.91 -17.60 -16.19
C LEU A 84 0.79 -17.39 -17.22
N SER A 85 0.68 -18.28 -18.19
CA SER A 85 -0.46 -18.32 -19.12
C SER A 85 -1.25 -19.63 -18.95
N LEU A 86 -2.52 -19.64 -19.38
CA LEU A 86 -3.37 -20.81 -19.20
C LEU A 86 -2.86 -22.01 -20.02
N GLU A 87 -2.26 -21.75 -21.18
CA GLU A 87 -1.63 -22.73 -22.06
C GLU A 87 -0.45 -23.43 -21.39
N GLU A 88 0.25 -22.73 -20.49
CA GLU A 88 1.38 -23.28 -19.74
C GLU A 88 0.95 -24.25 -18.62
N LEU A 89 -0.36 -24.39 -18.38
CA LEU A 89 -0.94 -25.41 -17.50
C LEU A 89 -1.35 -26.69 -18.25
N ASP A 90 -0.93 -26.87 -19.50
CA ASP A 90 -1.17 -28.11 -20.22
C ASP A 90 -0.66 -29.34 -19.43
N GLY A 91 -1.53 -30.34 -19.27
CA GLY A 91 -1.28 -31.53 -18.46
C GLY A 91 -1.51 -31.39 -16.94
N VAL A 92 -2.02 -30.26 -16.44
CA VAL A 92 -2.47 -30.08 -15.04
C VAL A 92 -3.83 -30.71 -14.76
N GLY A 93 -4.60 -31.06 -15.80
CA GLY A 93 -5.90 -31.73 -15.70
C GLY A 93 -7.06 -30.78 -15.92
N GLU A 94 -8.03 -31.19 -16.75
CA GLU A 94 -9.14 -30.36 -17.22
C GLU A 94 -10.04 -29.85 -16.09
N ASP A 95 -10.24 -30.66 -15.04
CA ASP A 95 -11.04 -30.28 -13.87
C ASP A 95 -10.43 -29.12 -13.08
N LYS A 96 -9.09 -28.97 -13.12
CA LYS A 96 -8.35 -27.92 -12.41
C LYS A 96 -8.18 -26.70 -13.29
N THR A 97 -7.81 -26.87 -14.56
CA THR A 97 -7.73 -25.75 -15.50
C THR A 97 -9.08 -25.08 -15.71
N SER A 98 -10.19 -25.84 -15.72
CA SER A 98 -11.55 -25.26 -15.76
C SER A 98 -11.87 -24.44 -14.51
N LYS A 99 -11.43 -24.87 -13.32
CA LYS A 99 -11.60 -24.09 -12.09
C LYS A 99 -10.75 -22.82 -12.09
N ILE A 100 -9.54 -22.89 -12.63
CA ILE A 100 -8.66 -21.72 -12.79
C ILE A 100 -9.30 -20.74 -13.77
N ALA A 101 -9.78 -21.22 -14.92
CA ALA A 101 -10.51 -20.39 -15.89
C ALA A 101 -11.75 -19.75 -15.26
N ALA A 102 -12.59 -20.51 -14.54
CA ALA A 102 -13.75 -19.94 -13.85
C ALA A 102 -13.39 -18.90 -12.77
N LEU A 103 -12.23 -19.04 -12.09
CA LEU A 103 -11.73 -18.01 -11.17
C LEU A 103 -11.24 -16.77 -11.90
N LEU A 104 -10.62 -16.93 -13.08
CA LEU A 104 -10.23 -15.83 -13.94
C LEU A 104 -11.46 -15.12 -14.51
N ASP A 105 -12.48 -15.86 -14.93
CA ASP A 105 -13.73 -15.33 -15.44
C ASP A 105 -14.52 -14.64 -14.32
N PHE A 106 -14.61 -15.22 -13.11
CA PHE A 106 -15.22 -14.55 -11.96
C PHE A 106 -14.47 -13.28 -11.56
N ALA A 107 -13.13 -13.33 -11.59
CA ALA A 107 -12.30 -12.13 -11.40
C ALA A 107 -12.50 -11.14 -12.55
N ALA A 108 -12.74 -11.60 -13.77
CA ALA A 108 -13.01 -10.80 -14.94
C ALA A 108 -14.44 -10.23 -14.95
N GLU A 109 -15.43 -10.88 -14.34
CA GLU A 109 -16.83 -10.43 -14.22
C GLU A 109 -16.99 -9.43 -13.05
N THR A 110 -16.30 -9.67 -11.94
CA THR A 110 -16.06 -8.62 -10.93
C THR A 110 -15.19 -7.49 -11.48
N MET A 111 -14.48 -7.75 -12.58
CA MET A 111 -13.84 -6.75 -13.42
C MET A 111 -14.69 -6.29 -14.61
N GLU A 112 -15.79 -6.88 -15.04
CA GLU A 112 -16.68 -6.22 -16.03
C GLU A 112 -17.50 -5.11 -15.34
N GLU A 113 -17.52 -5.10 -14.00
CA GLU A 113 -17.81 -3.92 -13.17
C GLU A 113 -16.57 -3.10 -12.74
N SER A 114 -15.32 -3.54 -13.02
CA SER A 114 -14.05 -2.86 -12.61
C SER A 114 -12.88 -2.83 -13.63
N ASP A 115 -13.14 -3.06 -14.91
CA ASP A 115 -12.22 -3.02 -16.08
C ASP A 115 -12.52 -1.81 -16.96
N ASP A 116 -13.39 -0.92 -16.47
CA ASP A 116 -13.01 0.49 -16.49
C ASP A 116 -11.90 0.65 -15.44
N LYS A 117 -10.66 0.28 -15.81
CA LYS A 117 -9.52 1.03 -15.31
C LYS A 117 -9.67 2.43 -15.88
N LEU A 118 -10.62 3.18 -15.30
CA LEU A 118 -10.69 4.61 -15.40
C LEU A 118 -9.26 5.06 -15.20
N PRO A 119 -8.73 5.90 -16.09
CA PRO A 119 -7.45 6.50 -15.81
C PRO A 119 -7.53 7.05 -14.38
N LYS A 120 -6.57 6.68 -13.52
CA LYS A 120 -6.37 7.37 -12.24
C LYS A 120 -5.90 8.81 -12.53
N ASP A 121 -6.50 9.50 -13.48
CA ASP A 121 -6.02 10.79 -13.96
C ASP A 121 -6.56 11.91 -13.07
N ARG A 122 -7.76 11.76 -12.48
CA ARG A 122 -8.39 12.71 -11.55
C ARG A 122 -9.57 12.10 -10.77
N PHE A 123 -9.57 12.21 -9.43
CA PHE A 123 -10.81 12.16 -8.62
C PHE A 123 -11.13 13.56 -8.12
N THR A 124 -12.41 13.95 -8.07
CA THR A 124 -12.81 15.28 -7.54
C THR A 124 -13.82 15.11 -6.42
N ASP A 125 -13.43 15.57 -5.24
CA ASP A 125 -14.27 15.69 -4.06
C ASP A 125 -14.90 17.09 -4.00
N PRO A 126 -16.18 17.24 -3.62
CA PRO A 126 -16.82 18.54 -3.53
C PRO A 126 -16.22 19.48 -2.47
N ILE A 127 -15.54 18.94 -1.46
CA ILE A 127 -14.91 19.68 -0.36
C ILE A 127 -13.39 19.69 -0.50
N LEU A 128 -12.79 18.53 -0.74
CA LEU A 128 -11.33 18.39 -0.82
C LEU A 128 -10.77 18.90 -2.16
N GLY A 129 -11.62 19.02 -3.19
CA GLY A 129 -11.18 19.36 -4.53
C GLY A 129 -10.57 18.17 -5.23
N ARG A 130 -9.54 18.42 -6.04
CA ARG A 130 -9.00 17.39 -6.94
C ARG A 130 -7.94 16.55 -6.25
N LEU A 131 -8.21 15.25 -6.12
CA LEU A 131 -7.27 14.24 -5.68
C LEU A 131 -6.52 13.66 -6.89
N THR A 132 -5.22 13.41 -6.70
CA THR A 132 -4.33 12.76 -7.67
C THR A 132 -3.85 11.42 -7.12
N PRO A 133 -3.60 10.40 -7.95
CA PRO A 133 -3.04 9.14 -7.46
C PRO A 133 -1.64 9.33 -6.88
N LEU A 134 -1.28 8.48 -5.93
CA LEU A 134 0.11 8.29 -5.52
C LEU A 134 0.88 7.54 -6.62
N GLU A 135 2.13 7.96 -6.90
CA GLU A 135 2.93 7.42 -8.00
C GLU A 135 3.37 5.96 -7.77
N TYR A 136 3.52 5.54 -6.51
CA TYR A 136 4.15 4.27 -6.15
C TYR A 136 3.31 3.39 -5.21
N ASP A 137 2.18 3.89 -4.71
CA ASP A 137 1.30 3.19 -3.75
C ASP A 137 -0.17 3.18 -4.19
N GLU A 138 -0.93 2.21 -3.67
CA GLU A 138 -2.39 2.19 -3.82
C GLU A 138 -3.03 3.28 -2.95
N GLY A 139 -3.17 4.47 -3.53
CA GLY A 139 -3.84 5.57 -2.85
C GLY A 139 -3.92 6.85 -3.66
N TRP A 140 -4.46 7.86 -2.99
CA TRP A 140 -4.79 9.17 -3.52
C TRP A 140 -4.21 10.24 -2.61
N GLN A 141 -3.82 11.36 -3.16
CA GLN A 141 -3.34 12.50 -2.41
C GLN A 141 -4.06 13.78 -2.79
N VAL A 142 -4.17 14.69 -1.82
CA VAL A 142 -4.62 16.07 -2.02
C VAL A 142 -3.90 17.01 -1.06
N GLU A 143 -3.49 18.16 -1.56
CA GLU A 143 -2.92 19.24 -0.75
C GLU A 143 -3.96 20.32 -0.53
N ILE A 144 -4.13 20.73 0.73
CA ILE A 144 -5.18 21.65 1.15
C ILE A 144 -4.57 22.78 1.95
N GLU A 145 -4.86 24.01 1.54
CA GLU A 145 -4.54 25.21 2.29
C GLU A 145 -5.55 25.42 3.42
N LYS A 146 -5.08 25.42 4.67
CA LYS A 146 -5.92 25.64 5.84
C LYS A 146 -5.16 26.43 6.89
N GLU A 147 -5.76 27.52 7.36
CA GLU A 147 -5.16 28.38 8.40
C GLU A 147 -3.74 28.91 8.06
N GLY A 148 -3.42 29.06 6.77
CA GLY A 148 -2.11 29.51 6.29
C GLY A 148 -1.04 28.42 6.20
N GLU A 149 -1.44 27.15 6.31
CA GLU A 149 -0.59 25.98 6.15
C GLU A 149 -1.10 25.09 5.02
N THR A 150 -0.18 24.52 4.25
CA THR A 150 -0.46 23.46 3.29
C THR A 150 -0.37 22.12 4.00
N ILE A 151 -1.46 21.33 3.98
CA ILE A 151 -1.48 19.98 4.56
C ILE A 151 -1.77 18.99 3.45
N ARG A 152 -0.96 17.93 3.38
CA ARG A 152 -1.23 16.80 2.48
C ARG A 152 -2.09 15.75 3.17
N PHE A 153 -3.13 15.27 2.49
CA PHE A 153 -3.84 14.06 2.88
C PHE A 153 -3.50 12.96 1.91
N GLU A 154 -3.13 11.80 2.43
CA GLU A 154 -2.96 10.57 1.67
C GLU A 154 -4.06 9.60 2.08
N ILE A 155 -4.81 9.11 1.12
CA ILE A 155 -6.06 8.40 1.31
C ILE A 155 -5.99 7.08 0.53
N ALA A 156 -6.06 5.96 1.25
CA ALA A 156 -6.09 4.65 0.62
C ALA A 156 -7.32 4.49 -0.28
N GLY A 157 -7.13 3.76 -1.37
CA GLY A 157 -8.16 3.53 -2.36
C GLY A 157 -7.58 2.90 -3.62
N ASP A 158 -8.42 2.13 -4.31
CA ASP A 158 -8.05 1.40 -5.51
C ASP A 158 -8.22 2.29 -6.76
N SER A 159 -9.27 2.04 -7.54
CA SER A 159 -9.82 2.86 -8.61
C SER A 159 -10.34 4.22 -8.14
N HIS A 160 -10.75 4.34 -6.87
CA HIS A 160 -11.24 5.57 -6.25
C HIS A 160 -10.77 5.65 -4.78
N PRO A 161 -10.64 6.85 -4.19
CA PRO A 161 -10.36 6.97 -2.77
C PRO A 161 -11.51 6.38 -1.95
N SER A 162 -11.19 5.75 -0.81
CA SER A 162 -12.22 5.18 0.06
C SER A 162 -13.18 6.26 0.58
N GLU A 163 -14.49 6.08 0.38
CA GLU A 163 -15.49 7.06 0.84
C GLU A 163 -15.50 7.23 2.37
N ALA A 164 -15.20 6.17 3.13
CA ALA A 164 -15.08 6.26 4.58
C ALA A 164 -13.92 7.18 5.00
N LEU A 165 -12.79 7.09 4.28
CA LEU A 165 -11.62 7.93 4.52
C LEU A 165 -11.82 9.37 4.02
N LEU A 166 -12.52 9.54 2.90
CA LEU A 166 -12.94 10.87 2.41
C LEU A 166 -13.84 11.56 3.42
N ALA A 167 -14.86 10.86 3.95
CA ALA A 167 -15.74 11.37 4.98
C ALA A 167 -14.95 11.80 6.23
N HIS A 168 -14.01 10.95 6.69
CA HIS A 168 -13.17 11.30 7.83
C HIS A 168 -12.26 12.51 7.55
N THR A 169 -11.67 12.60 6.34
CA THR A 169 -10.85 13.74 5.92
C THR A 169 -11.66 15.03 5.93
N ARG A 170 -12.89 15.01 5.41
CA ARG A 170 -13.82 16.15 5.42
C ARG A 170 -14.14 16.59 6.86
N ASP A 171 -14.34 15.63 7.77
CA ASP A 171 -14.58 15.91 9.19
C ASP A 171 -13.35 16.53 9.89
N LEU A 172 -12.15 16.02 9.60
CA LEU A 172 -10.90 16.60 10.09
C LEU A 172 -10.76 18.06 9.62
N LEU A 173 -11.04 18.36 8.35
CA LEU A 173 -10.96 19.73 7.81
C LEU A 173 -12.02 20.67 8.39
N LYS A 174 -13.22 20.16 8.62
CA LYS A 174 -14.30 20.91 9.27
C LYS A 174 -13.92 21.26 10.71
N GLY A 175 -13.22 20.35 11.39
CA GLY A 175 -12.70 20.51 12.75
C GLY A 175 -11.23 20.91 12.86
N TYR A 176 -10.62 21.45 11.79
CA TYR A 176 -9.15 21.50 11.69
C TYR A 176 -8.48 22.22 12.85
N SER A 177 -8.98 23.39 13.28
CA SER A 177 -8.39 24.14 14.40
C SER A 177 -8.36 23.30 15.69
N LYS A 178 -9.40 22.48 15.93
CA LYS A 178 -9.47 21.59 17.10
C LYS A 178 -8.53 20.40 16.94
N PHE A 179 -8.47 19.81 15.74
CA PHE A 179 -7.55 18.73 15.43
C PHE A 179 -6.09 19.19 15.62
N LYS A 180 -5.72 20.33 15.03
CA LYS A 180 -4.42 20.98 15.18
C LYS A 180 -4.07 21.25 16.64
N ALA A 181 -5.00 21.83 17.42
CA ALA A 181 -4.78 22.05 18.86
C ALA A 181 -4.53 20.74 19.62
N THR A 182 -5.29 19.68 19.30
CA THR A 182 -5.13 18.34 19.91
C THR A 182 -3.74 17.76 19.62
N VAL A 183 -3.27 17.92 18.38
CA VAL A 183 -1.94 17.48 17.95
C VAL A 183 -0.83 18.28 18.64
N HIS A 184 -0.96 19.60 18.76
CA HIS A 184 0.02 20.42 19.49
C HIS A 184 0.08 20.07 20.99
N GLU A 185 -1.07 19.88 21.65
CA GLU A 185 -1.11 19.43 23.04
C GLU A 185 -0.43 18.06 23.23
N PHE A 186 -0.55 17.18 22.24
CA PHE A 186 0.16 15.91 22.21
C PHE A 186 1.68 16.12 22.10
N LEU A 187 2.14 16.91 21.13
CA LEU A 187 3.57 17.22 20.96
C LEU A 187 4.17 17.86 22.22
N ASP A 188 3.45 18.79 22.85
CA ASP A 188 3.86 19.46 24.10
C ASP A 188 4.03 18.50 25.29
N ARG A 189 3.23 17.42 25.31
CA ARG A 189 3.33 16.37 26.32
C ARG A 189 4.48 15.42 25.99
N GLU A 190 4.59 14.99 24.74
CA GLU A 190 5.56 13.99 24.31
C GLU A 190 6.99 14.51 24.32
N LYS A 191 7.23 15.79 23.98
CA LYS A 191 8.57 16.39 23.99
C LYS A 191 9.32 16.22 25.31
N ARG A 192 8.61 16.09 26.43
CA ARG A 192 9.17 15.86 27.78
C ARG A 192 9.90 14.53 27.92
N LYS A 193 9.63 13.59 27.01
CA LYS A 193 10.30 12.27 26.93
C LYS A 193 11.62 12.33 26.16
N PHE A 194 11.91 13.45 25.49
CA PHE A 194 13.08 13.60 24.62
C PHE A 194 14.15 14.50 25.26
N PRO A 195 15.44 14.33 24.89
CA PRO A 195 16.50 15.26 25.25
C PRO A 195 16.21 16.69 24.77
N SER A 196 16.70 17.71 25.49
CA SER A 196 16.36 19.12 25.25
C SER A 196 16.53 19.59 23.80
N ARG A 197 17.52 19.08 23.07
CA ARG A 197 17.71 19.40 21.65
C ARG A 197 16.55 18.95 20.78
N LEU A 198 16.08 17.72 20.97
CA LEU A 198 14.94 17.18 20.23
C LEU A 198 13.62 17.80 20.72
N ALA A 199 13.52 18.15 22.00
CA ALA A 199 12.36 18.87 22.51
C ALA A 199 12.17 20.24 21.83
N GLN A 200 13.26 20.99 21.60
CA GLN A 200 13.22 22.26 20.85
C GLN A 200 12.85 22.05 19.38
N GLU A 201 13.25 20.92 18.80
CA GLU A 201 12.87 20.55 17.43
C GLU A 201 11.37 20.27 17.35
N ILE A 202 10.82 19.51 18.32
CA ILE A 202 9.38 19.23 18.44
C ILE A 202 8.56 20.51 18.56
N ASP A 203 9.05 21.54 19.26
CA ASP A 203 8.38 22.84 19.37
C ASP A 203 8.19 23.56 18.02
N SER A 204 8.96 23.17 16.99
CA SER A 204 8.91 23.76 15.66
C SER A 204 8.10 22.95 14.65
N LEU A 205 7.58 21.78 15.04
CA LEU A 205 6.88 20.87 14.14
C LEU A 205 5.49 21.41 13.76
N GLY A 206 5.25 21.45 12.45
CA GLY A 206 3.93 21.62 11.85
C GLY A 206 3.43 20.32 11.25
N ILE A 207 2.11 20.16 11.14
CA ILE A 207 1.51 19.02 10.44
C ILE A 207 1.84 19.15 8.95
N GLU A 208 2.53 18.16 8.40
CA GLU A 208 2.88 18.09 6.98
C GLU A 208 1.88 17.23 6.21
N ALA A 209 1.64 16.02 6.71
CA ALA A 209 0.75 15.07 6.08
C ALA A 209 -0.08 14.26 7.08
N VAL A 210 -1.27 13.83 6.65
CA VAL A 210 -2.11 12.87 7.35
C VAL A 210 -2.40 11.71 6.40
N CYS A 211 -1.89 10.52 6.74
CA CYS A 211 -2.02 9.31 5.95
C CYS A 211 -3.10 8.39 6.55
N LEU A 212 -4.13 8.10 5.76
CA LEU A 212 -5.27 7.28 6.14
C LEU A 212 -5.24 5.98 5.31
N GLY A 213 -4.86 4.88 5.95
CA GLY A 213 -4.60 3.59 5.28
C GLY A 213 -5.74 2.56 5.36
N TRP A 214 -6.65 2.70 6.32
CA TRP A 214 -7.56 1.61 6.71
C TRP A 214 -9.03 2.01 6.60
N SER A 215 -9.71 1.56 5.55
CA SER A 215 -11.12 1.90 5.30
C SER A 215 -12.09 1.34 6.36
N ASP A 216 -11.73 0.23 7.02
CA ASP A 216 -12.49 -0.36 8.14
C ASP A 216 -12.26 0.38 9.47
N ARG A 217 -11.24 1.24 9.54
CA ARG A 217 -10.86 2.05 10.70
C ARG A 217 -10.47 3.46 10.25
N PRO A 218 -11.44 4.24 9.76
CA PRO A 218 -11.16 5.49 9.07
C PRO A 218 -10.54 6.57 9.96
N ASP A 219 -10.66 6.43 11.28
CA ASP A 219 -10.07 7.25 12.32
C ASP A 219 -8.69 6.75 12.78
N HIS A 220 -8.12 5.77 12.08
CA HIS A 220 -6.75 5.31 12.24
C HIS A 220 -5.87 5.83 11.10
N GLY A 221 -4.67 6.29 11.42
CA GLY A 221 -3.73 6.80 10.44
C GLY A 221 -2.40 7.18 11.04
N THR A 222 -1.57 7.85 10.24
CA THR A 222 -0.27 8.39 10.67
C THR A 222 -0.24 9.88 10.35
N ILE A 223 0.26 10.69 11.27
CA ILE A 223 0.50 12.13 11.07
C ILE A 223 1.99 12.31 10.90
N TYR A 224 2.40 12.90 9.79
CA TYR A 224 3.78 13.31 9.52
C TYR A 224 3.96 14.80 9.79
N PHE A 225 5.14 15.16 10.27
CA PHE A 225 5.46 16.52 10.65
C PHE A 225 6.70 17.04 9.95
N ALA A 226 6.62 18.31 9.54
CA ALA A 226 7.76 19.07 9.02
C ALA A 226 8.28 20.04 10.09
N GLY A 227 9.59 20.04 10.31
CA GLY A 227 10.29 21.02 11.15
C GLY A 227 11.12 21.97 10.30
N ARG A 228 11.21 23.25 10.68
CA ARG A 228 11.94 24.29 9.91
C ARG A 228 13.42 23.97 9.64
N GLU A 229 14.05 23.22 10.54
CA GLU A 229 15.49 22.90 10.48
C GLU A 229 15.76 21.42 10.77
N SER A 230 14.73 20.57 10.67
CA SER A 230 14.84 19.16 11.01
C SER A 230 15.15 18.33 9.76
N PRO A 231 16.23 17.53 9.78
CA PRO A 231 16.44 16.50 8.77
C PRO A 231 15.61 15.23 9.04
N ARG A 232 14.80 15.20 10.10
CA ARG A 232 14.04 14.02 10.54
C ARG A 232 12.63 14.04 10.00
N VAL A 233 12.17 12.85 9.63
CA VAL A 233 10.76 12.60 9.35
C VAL A 233 10.10 12.25 10.68
N TRP A 234 9.51 13.24 11.32
CA TRP A 234 8.74 13.02 12.55
C TRP A 234 7.36 12.49 12.19
N HIS A 235 6.89 11.53 12.98
CA HIS A 235 5.57 10.96 12.78
C HIS A 235 4.94 10.53 14.11
N CYS A 236 3.62 10.43 14.13
CA CYS A 236 2.90 9.76 15.21
C CYS A 236 1.71 8.97 14.66
N ASP A 237 1.30 7.94 15.40
CA ASP A 237 0.10 7.17 15.08
C ASP A 237 -1.13 7.93 15.56
N CYS A 238 -2.20 7.91 14.78
CA CYS A 238 -3.51 8.35 15.18
C CYS A 238 -4.40 7.12 15.34
N ILE A 239 -4.87 6.83 16.55
CA ILE A 239 -5.76 5.70 16.83
C ILE A 239 -7.04 6.24 17.44
N GLY A 240 -8.19 5.99 16.79
CA GLY A 240 -9.46 6.51 17.26
C GLY A 240 -9.52 8.05 17.23
N GLY A 241 -8.86 8.68 16.26
CA GLY A 241 -8.74 10.14 16.15
C GLY A 241 -7.84 10.79 17.21
N LYS A 242 -7.01 10.02 17.92
CA LYS A 242 -6.10 10.52 18.95
C LYS A 242 -4.64 10.23 18.59
N PRO A 243 -3.77 11.26 18.58
CA PRO A 243 -2.35 11.07 18.36
C PRO A 243 -1.68 10.37 19.54
N GLN A 244 -0.81 9.41 19.23
CA GLN A 244 -0.04 8.59 20.15
C GLN A 244 1.31 8.19 19.53
N ASP A 245 2.23 7.69 20.35
CA ASP A 245 3.49 7.09 19.89
C ASP A 245 4.33 8.00 18.95
N LEU A 246 4.75 9.17 19.46
CA LEU A 246 5.61 10.10 18.72
C LEU A 246 6.98 9.46 18.47
N GLY A 247 7.36 9.38 17.19
CA GLY A 247 8.62 8.84 16.72
C GLY A 247 9.22 9.70 15.61
N PHE A 248 10.39 9.27 15.14
CA PHE A 248 11.00 9.83 13.95
C PHE A 248 11.90 8.80 13.26
N ASP A 249 11.96 8.88 11.95
CA ASP A 249 12.95 8.17 11.15
C ASP A 249 14.23 9.00 11.02
N ARG A 250 15.36 8.31 10.88
CA ARG A 250 16.71 8.88 10.91
C ARG A 250 17.28 9.20 9.55
#